data_AF-A0A1B2EH87-F1
#
_entry.id   AF-A0A1B2EH87-F1
#
_cell.length_a   1.000
_cell.length_b   1.000
_cell.length_c   1.000
_cell.angle_alpha   90.00
_cell.angle_beta   90.00
_cell.angle_gamma   90.00
#
_symmetry.space_group_name_H-M   'P 1'
#
loop_
_entity.id
_entity.type
_entity.pdbx_description
1 polymer ?
#
loop_
_entity_poly.entity_id
_entity_poly.type
_entity_poly.pdbx_seq_one_letter_code
_entity_poly.pdbx_strand_id
1 'polypeptide(L)'
;MQRLSPHLSCGAILLACATAGGAGAAPAIFDLYAGSFSGSGTILEGPDATSHQVGCRFEILQQGATGLSLQGTCRAYLILTRTVSARLSWDPGSGQVTGTYTGSRVGTAKLTGRQRGTDFDLAIEWPRPLYGDTTARMRVASLDQKRFQIVVTDRIGANGPVRATTDLTLTRQ
;
A
#
# COMPACT_ATOMS: atom_id res chain seq x y z
N MET A 1 -37.89 -79.60 16.12
CA MET A 1 -36.45 -79.44 15.86
C MET A 1 -36.27 -78.28 14.90
N GLN A 2 -35.32 -77.37 15.20
CA GLN A 2 -34.79 -76.28 14.35
C GLN A 2 -35.73 -75.10 14.04
N ARG A 3 -35.33 -73.83 14.10
CA ARG A 3 -34.24 -73.09 14.74
C ARG A 3 -34.67 -71.61 14.67
N LEU A 4 -34.45 -70.87 15.75
CA LEU A 4 -34.61 -69.43 15.86
C LEU A 4 -33.53 -68.71 15.01
N SER A 5 -33.85 -67.63 14.29
CA SER A 5 -32.95 -66.47 14.06
C SER A 5 -33.68 -65.29 13.39
N PRO A 6 -33.51 -64.05 13.90
CA PRO A 6 -34.03 -62.81 13.34
C PRO A 6 -32.97 -62.10 12.48
N HIS A 7 -33.37 -61.45 11.39
CA HIS A 7 -32.48 -60.57 10.64
C HIS A 7 -32.71 -59.09 10.99
N LEU A 8 -31.63 -58.53 11.54
CA LEU A 8 -31.36 -57.14 11.86
C LEU A 8 -31.40 -56.21 10.62
N SER A 9 -31.86 -54.98 10.88
CA SER A 9 -31.28 -53.67 10.50
C SER A 9 -30.85 -53.38 9.05
N CYS A 10 -31.31 -52.24 8.51
CA CYS A 10 -30.46 -51.04 8.42
C CYS A 10 -31.25 -49.85 7.85
N GLY A 11 -31.54 -48.87 8.69
CA GLY A 11 -31.99 -47.55 8.25
C GLY A 11 -30.83 -46.80 7.58
N ALA A 12 -31.02 -46.35 6.35
CA ALA A 12 -30.08 -45.49 5.66
C ALA A 12 -30.22 -44.05 6.18
N ILE A 13 -29.33 -43.64 7.08
CA ILE A 13 -29.14 -42.24 7.46
C ILE A 13 -28.32 -41.57 6.36
N LEU A 14 -28.96 -40.72 5.57
CA LEU A 14 -28.30 -39.81 4.64
C LEU A 14 -27.58 -38.71 5.43
N LEU A 15 -26.28 -38.89 5.65
CA LEU A 15 -25.40 -37.87 6.22
C LEU A 15 -25.06 -36.85 5.12
N ALA A 16 -25.84 -35.76 5.05
CA ALA A 16 -25.50 -34.61 4.22
C ALA A 16 -24.34 -33.84 4.88
N CYS A 17 -23.11 -34.11 4.46
CA CYS A 17 -21.95 -33.30 4.81
C CYS A 17 -22.08 -31.92 4.15
N ALA A 18 -22.57 -30.93 4.90
CA ALA A 18 -22.43 -29.54 4.54
C ALA A 18 -20.96 -29.14 4.62
N THR A 19 -20.28 -29.09 3.47
CA THR A 19 -18.98 -28.41 3.38
C THR A 19 -19.23 -26.91 3.51
N ALA A 20 -19.13 -26.41 4.74
CA ALA A 20 -18.97 -24.98 4.98
C ALA A 20 -17.62 -24.57 4.37
N GLY A 21 -17.66 -24.12 3.11
CA GLY A 21 -16.54 -23.41 2.50
C GLY A 21 -16.36 -22.10 3.25
N GLY A 22 -15.54 -22.13 4.30
CA GLY A 22 -15.02 -20.92 4.92
C GLY A 22 -14.14 -20.21 3.89
N ALA A 23 -14.74 -19.32 3.10
CA ALA A 23 -14.00 -18.29 2.41
C ALA A 23 -13.36 -17.44 3.51
N GLY A 24 -12.12 -17.75 3.87
CA GLY A 24 -11.33 -16.87 4.72
C GLY A 24 -11.34 -15.50 4.07
N ALA A 25 -11.98 -14.52 4.69
CA ALA A 25 -11.97 -13.16 4.21
C ALA A 25 -10.51 -12.76 4.06
N ALA A 26 -10.06 -12.51 2.83
CA ALA A 26 -8.76 -11.90 2.64
C ALA A 26 -8.75 -10.61 3.47
N PRO A 27 -7.69 -10.35 4.27
CA PRO A 27 -7.61 -9.10 5.01
C PRO A 27 -7.83 -7.94 4.03
N ALA A 28 -8.55 -6.91 4.47
CA ALA A 28 -8.76 -5.74 3.64
C ALA A 28 -7.37 -5.23 3.23
N ILE A 29 -7.17 -4.88 1.96
CA ILE A 29 -5.82 -4.57 1.43
C ILE A 29 -5.07 -3.55 2.30
N PHE A 30 -5.80 -2.61 2.91
CA PHE A 30 -5.26 -1.61 3.81
C PHE A 30 -4.83 -2.12 5.20
N ASP A 31 -5.28 -3.29 5.65
CA ASP A 31 -4.81 -3.94 6.88
C ASP A 31 -3.30 -4.22 6.83
N LEU A 32 -2.79 -4.55 5.64
CA LEU A 32 -1.35 -4.78 5.43
C LEU A 32 -0.52 -3.52 5.72
N TYR A 33 -1.12 -2.34 5.50
CA TYR A 33 -0.43 -1.05 5.52
C TYR A 33 -0.75 -0.19 6.74
N ALA A 34 -1.84 -0.45 7.46
CA ALA A 34 -2.23 0.33 8.64
C ALA A 34 -1.35 0.01 9.84
N GLY A 35 -0.93 1.01 10.61
CA GLY A 35 -0.10 0.93 11.83
C GLY A 35 0.96 2.02 11.91
N SER A 36 1.82 1.91 12.93
CA SER A 36 2.99 2.78 13.10
C SER A 36 4.22 2.18 12.42
N PHE A 37 4.99 3.02 11.71
CA PHE A 37 6.15 2.59 10.94
C PHE A 37 7.35 3.51 11.17
N SER A 38 8.53 2.91 11.20
CA SER A 38 9.79 3.62 10.94
C SER A 38 10.28 3.23 9.55
N GLY A 39 10.92 4.15 8.84
CA GLY A 39 11.44 3.89 7.52
C GLY A 39 12.76 4.59 7.29
N SER A 40 13.52 4.08 6.32
CA SER A 40 14.74 4.72 5.85
C SER A 40 14.94 4.47 4.37
N GLY A 41 15.74 5.32 3.76
CA GLY A 41 16.11 5.18 2.36
C GLY A 41 16.51 6.52 1.76
N THR A 42 16.37 6.65 0.45
CA THR A 42 16.89 7.77 -0.31
C THR A 42 15.77 8.62 -0.90
N ILE A 43 15.94 9.93 -0.87
CA ILE A 43 15.12 10.89 -1.61
C ILE A 43 16.00 11.80 -2.46
N LEU A 44 15.44 12.34 -3.54
CA LEU A 44 16.03 13.45 -4.28
C LEU A 44 15.32 14.76 -3.91
N GLU A 45 16.09 15.80 -3.58
CA GLU A 45 15.58 17.12 -3.19
C GLU A 45 16.46 18.23 -3.82
N GLY A 46 15.92 19.45 -3.92
CA GLY A 46 16.63 20.59 -4.54
C GLY A 46 16.31 20.76 -6.03
N PRO A 47 16.72 21.87 -6.65
CA PRO A 47 16.59 22.06 -8.10
C PRO A 47 17.46 21.07 -8.88
N ASP A 48 18.59 20.65 -8.29
CA ASP A 48 19.57 19.74 -8.91
C ASP A 48 19.30 18.25 -8.63
N ALA A 49 18.16 17.93 -7.99
CA ALA A 49 17.79 16.56 -7.60
C ALA A 49 18.88 15.84 -6.78
N THR A 50 19.43 16.53 -5.78
CA THR A 50 20.48 16.02 -4.91
C THR A 50 19.96 14.87 -4.06
N SER A 51 20.75 13.81 -3.95
CA SER A 51 20.41 12.61 -3.19
C SER A 51 20.67 12.78 -1.69
N HIS A 52 19.70 12.39 -0.87
CA HIS A 52 19.77 12.44 0.58
C HIS A 52 19.31 11.13 1.20
N GLN A 53 20.08 10.62 2.17
CA GLN A 53 19.61 9.56 3.05
C GLN A 53 18.68 10.14 4.11
N VAL A 54 17.53 9.52 4.29
CA VAL A 54 16.49 9.96 5.22
C VAL A 54 16.07 8.86 6.18
N GLY A 55 15.69 9.27 7.38
CA GLY A 55 14.89 8.48 8.30
C GLY A 55 13.49 9.07 8.41
N CYS A 56 12.46 8.23 8.36
CA CYS A 56 11.07 8.63 8.43
C CYS A 56 10.33 7.90 9.54
N ARG A 57 9.30 8.54 10.09
CA ARG A 57 8.31 7.91 10.97
C ARG A 57 6.92 8.24 10.46
N PHE A 58 6.06 7.23 10.39
CA PHE A 58 4.71 7.35 9.86
C PHE A 58 3.70 6.68 10.77
N GLU A 59 2.52 7.27 10.82
CA GLU A 59 1.29 6.67 11.31
C GLU A 59 0.36 6.48 10.12
N ILE A 60 -0.18 5.26 9.97
CA ILE A 60 -1.09 4.90 8.88
C ILE A 60 -2.37 4.36 9.48
N LEU A 61 -3.47 5.06 9.29
CA LEU A 61 -4.77 4.74 9.87
C LEU A 61 -5.76 4.39 8.78
N GLN A 62 -6.54 3.33 8.98
CA GLN A 62 -7.70 3.07 8.15
C GLN A 62 -8.79 4.11 8.38
N GLN A 63 -9.50 4.46 7.31
CA GLN A 63 -10.61 5.39 7.30
C GLN A 63 -11.84 4.63 6.80
N GLY A 64 -12.48 3.87 7.70
CA GLY A 64 -13.52 2.90 7.33
C GLY A 64 -12.96 1.72 6.53
N ALA A 65 -13.81 1.04 5.76
CA ALA A 65 -13.45 -0.18 5.03
C ALA A 65 -12.61 0.06 3.76
N THR A 66 -12.68 1.26 3.20
CA THR A 66 -12.18 1.59 1.86
C THR A 66 -11.27 2.82 1.84
N GLY A 67 -10.89 3.34 2.99
CA GLY A 67 -10.03 4.51 3.10
C GLY A 67 -8.77 4.24 3.92
N LEU A 68 -7.71 4.99 3.63
CA LEU A 68 -6.46 4.96 4.38
C LEU A 68 -5.86 6.36 4.43
N SER A 69 -5.36 6.77 5.59
CA SER A 69 -4.63 8.02 5.77
C SER A 69 -3.24 7.73 6.33
N LEU A 70 -2.23 8.36 5.75
CA LEU A 70 -0.85 8.31 6.19
C LEU A 70 -0.42 9.72 6.62
N GLN A 71 0.27 9.82 7.75
CA GLN A 71 0.91 11.05 8.17
C GLN A 71 2.25 10.74 8.83
N GLY A 72 3.27 11.54 8.56
CA GLY A 72 4.58 11.33 9.16
C GLY A 72 5.57 12.42 8.85
N THR A 73 6.80 12.17 9.27
CA THR A 73 7.91 13.11 9.09
C THR A 73 9.15 12.36 8.65
N CYS A 74 9.79 12.85 7.60
CA CYS A 74 11.10 12.41 7.13
C CYS A 74 12.16 13.44 7.50
N ARG A 75 13.35 12.97 7.87
CA ARG A 75 14.50 13.79 8.26
C ARG A 75 15.76 13.33 7.54
N ALA A 76 16.50 14.27 6.95
CA ALA A 76 17.85 14.07 6.44
C ALA A 76 18.81 14.97 7.23
N TYR A 77 19.76 14.36 7.94
CA TYR A 77 20.72 15.08 8.78
C TYR A 77 20.00 16.06 9.74
N LEU A 78 20.62 17.21 10.05
CA LEU A 78 20.02 18.27 10.87
C LEU A 78 19.31 19.36 10.04
N ILE A 79 19.36 19.30 8.71
CA ILE A 79 18.99 20.42 7.83
C ILE A 79 17.69 20.21 7.07
N LEU A 80 17.26 18.96 6.88
CA LEU A 80 16.04 18.65 6.15
C LEU A 80 15.09 17.93 7.10
N THR A 81 13.93 18.55 7.34
CA THR A 81 12.79 17.92 7.99
C THR A 81 11.55 18.23 7.19
N ARG A 82 10.77 17.19 6.88
CA ARG A 82 9.60 17.31 6.03
C ARG A 82 8.44 16.49 6.53
N THR A 83 7.31 17.14 6.73
CA THR A 83 6.04 16.47 6.96
C THR A 83 5.52 15.91 5.65
N VAL A 84 5.07 14.66 5.71
CA VAL A 84 4.52 13.92 4.58
C VAL A 84 3.14 13.40 4.99
N SER A 85 2.17 13.46 4.09
CA SER A 85 0.86 12.88 4.31
C SER A 85 0.26 12.34 3.02
N ALA A 86 -0.64 11.37 3.14
CA ALA A 86 -1.44 10.88 2.04
C ALA A 86 -2.84 10.49 2.54
N ARG A 87 -3.83 10.58 1.65
CA ARG A 87 -5.15 9.98 1.85
C ARG A 87 -5.50 9.21 0.60
N LEU A 88 -5.90 7.96 0.78
CA LEU A 88 -6.29 7.04 -0.28
C LEU A 88 -7.72 6.56 -0.07
N SER A 89 -8.41 6.37 -1.18
CA SER A 89 -9.68 5.66 -1.27
C SER A 89 -9.53 4.51 -2.27
N TRP A 90 -10.01 3.34 -1.89
CA TRP A 90 -9.92 2.11 -2.67
C TRP A 90 -11.33 1.59 -2.97
N ASP A 91 -11.60 1.30 -4.24
CA ASP A 91 -12.79 0.60 -4.67
C ASP A 91 -12.48 -0.91 -4.77
N PRO A 92 -13.05 -1.77 -3.91
CA PRO A 92 -12.79 -3.21 -3.93
C PRO A 92 -13.34 -3.92 -5.19
N GLY A 93 -14.38 -3.37 -5.83
CA GLY A 93 -15.00 -3.98 -7.02
C GLY A 93 -14.13 -3.80 -8.26
N SER A 94 -13.53 -2.63 -8.43
CA SER A 94 -12.63 -2.34 -9.56
C SER A 94 -11.15 -2.45 -9.21
N GLY A 95 -10.77 -2.44 -7.95
CA GLY A 95 -9.39 -2.26 -7.50
C GLY A 95 -8.83 -0.87 -7.79
N GLN A 96 -9.66 0.11 -8.15
CA GLN A 96 -9.23 1.49 -8.37
C GLN A 96 -8.79 2.13 -7.05
N VAL A 97 -7.73 2.92 -7.11
CA VAL A 97 -7.25 3.71 -5.98
C VAL A 97 -7.13 5.16 -6.41
N THR A 98 -7.68 6.06 -5.60
CA THR A 98 -7.57 7.51 -5.79
C THR A 98 -7.13 8.15 -4.49
N GLY A 99 -6.62 9.37 -4.54
CA GLY A 99 -6.19 10.04 -3.33
C GLY A 99 -5.43 11.33 -3.54
N THR A 100 -4.78 11.74 -2.46
CA THR A 100 -3.89 12.89 -2.43
C THR A 100 -2.61 12.56 -1.68
N TYR A 101 -1.53 13.25 -2.06
CA TYR A 101 -0.22 13.14 -1.42
C TYR A 101 0.36 14.53 -1.22
N THR A 102 0.88 14.78 -0.03
CA THR A 102 1.63 15.98 0.32
C THR A 102 3.01 15.55 0.81
N GLY A 103 4.05 16.13 0.23
CA GLY A 103 5.43 15.74 0.50
C GLY A 103 6.41 16.20 -0.57
N SER A 104 5.95 16.83 -1.65
CA SER A 104 6.77 17.59 -2.59
C SER A 104 6.64 19.10 -2.34
N ARG A 105 7.60 19.91 -2.82
CA ARG A 105 7.60 21.37 -2.58
C ARG A 105 6.57 22.10 -3.45
N VAL A 106 6.02 21.39 -4.41
CA VAL A 106 5.13 21.95 -5.43
C VAL A 106 3.67 21.99 -4.98
N GLY A 107 3.30 21.29 -3.91
CA GLY A 107 1.98 21.32 -3.28
C GLY A 107 1.36 19.94 -3.12
N THR A 108 0.07 19.89 -2.82
CA THR A 108 -0.69 18.64 -2.74
C THR A 108 -0.90 18.05 -4.13
N ALA A 109 -0.40 16.84 -4.34
CA ALA A 109 -0.56 16.07 -5.55
C ALA A 109 -1.83 15.23 -5.53
N LYS A 110 -2.37 14.92 -6.70
CA LYS A 110 -3.40 13.89 -6.87
C LYS A 110 -2.75 12.54 -7.10
N LEU A 111 -3.38 11.49 -6.57
CA LEU A 111 -3.01 10.11 -6.79
C LEU A 111 -4.14 9.40 -7.52
N THR A 112 -3.81 8.67 -8.59
CA THR A 112 -4.75 7.79 -9.29
C THR A 112 -4.05 6.52 -9.72
N GLY A 113 -4.72 5.38 -9.61
CA GLY A 113 -4.09 4.11 -9.96
C GLY A 113 -4.93 2.93 -9.56
N ARG A 114 -4.26 1.80 -9.32
CA ARG A 114 -4.93 0.55 -8.96
C ARG A 114 -4.12 -0.27 -7.96
N GLN A 115 -4.84 -1.07 -7.20
CA GLN A 115 -4.29 -2.21 -6.49
C GLN A 115 -3.82 -3.28 -7.51
N ARG A 116 -2.66 -3.89 -7.25
CA ARG A 116 -2.08 -5.01 -8.00
C ARG A 116 -1.63 -6.08 -7.01
N GLY A 117 -2.49 -7.07 -6.74
CA GLY A 117 -2.22 -8.04 -5.68
C GLY A 117 -2.17 -7.34 -4.31
N THR A 118 -1.06 -7.44 -3.60
CA THR A 118 -0.84 -6.72 -2.34
C THR A 118 -0.31 -5.29 -2.53
N ASP A 119 0.00 -4.89 -3.75
CA ASP A 119 0.73 -3.66 -4.04
C ASP A 119 -0.20 -2.57 -4.60
N PHE A 120 0.29 -1.33 -4.62
CA PHE A 120 -0.34 -0.21 -5.29
C PHE A 120 0.60 0.36 -6.36
N ASP A 121 0.04 0.63 -7.53
CA ASP A 121 0.70 1.34 -8.62
C ASP A 121 -0.12 2.59 -8.94
N LEU A 122 0.45 3.75 -8.62
CA LEU A 122 -0.23 5.04 -8.62
C LEU A 122 0.52 6.02 -9.52
N ALA A 123 -0.19 6.71 -10.40
CA ALA A 123 0.26 7.95 -11.00
C ALA A 123 0.14 9.09 -9.98
N ILE A 124 1.17 9.93 -9.93
CA ILE A 124 1.17 11.18 -9.20
C ILE A 124 0.99 12.31 -10.22
N GLU A 125 0.05 13.21 -9.95
CA GLU A 125 -0.12 14.46 -10.69
C GLU A 125 0.21 15.64 -9.77
N TRP A 126 1.31 16.32 -10.07
CA TRP A 126 1.77 17.49 -9.34
C TRP A 126 0.95 18.74 -9.73
N PRO A 127 0.60 19.62 -8.79
CA PRO A 127 -0.13 20.85 -9.11
C PRO A 127 0.74 21.90 -9.84
N ARG A 128 2.06 21.76 -9.78
CA ARG A 128 3.06 22.57 -10.48
C ARG A 128 4.23 21.69 -10.90
N PRO A 129 5.00 22.08 -11.94
CA PRO A 129 6.11 21.28 -12.40
C PRO A 129 7.13 20.96 -11.29
N LEU A 130 7.48 19.68 -11.17
CA LEU A 130 8.57 19.17 -10.35
C LEU A 130 9.57 18.50 -11.30
N TYR A 131 10.83 18.91 -11.25
CA TYR A 131 11.87 18.43 -12.17
C TYR A 131 11.54 18.57 -13.68
N GLY A 132 10.62 19.46 -14.05
CA GLY A 132 10.36 19.83 -15.45
C GLY A 132 9.05 19.27 -16.03
N ASP A 133 8.33 18.42 -15.32
CA ASP A 133 6.96 18.01 -15.69
C ASP A 133 6.04 17.90 -14.46
N THR A 134 4.78 17.50 -14.67
CA THR A 134 3.77 17.41 -13.61
C THR A 134 3.38 15.97 -13.26
N THR A 135 4.18 14.98 -13.65
CA THR A 135 3.79 13.57 -13.55
C THR A 135 4.90 12.68 -13.02
N ALA A 136 4.57 11.85 -12.04
CA ALA A 136 5.46 10.80 -11.56
C ALA A 136 4.70 9.48 -11.38
N ARG A 137 5.41 8.41 -11.05
CA ARG A 137 4.82 7.13 -10.65
C ARG A 137 5.26 6.74 -9.26
N MET A 138 4.35 6.20 -8.47
CA MET A 138 4.56 5.65 -7.15
C MET A 138 4.17 4.19 -7.13
N ARG A 139 5.10 3.33 -6.70
CA ARG A 139 4.82 1.95 -6.34
C ARG A 139 4.91 1.83 -4.82
N VAL A 140 3.88 1.24 -4.23
CA VAL A 140 3.88 0.81 -2.83
C VAL A 140 3.78 -0.71 -2.83
N ALA A 141 4.84 -1.39 -2.41
CA ALA A 141 4.94 -2.85 -2.51
C ALA A 141 5.08 -3.49 -1.14
N SER A 142 4.23 -4.46 -0.82
CA SER A 142 4.40 -5.28 0.37
C SER A 142 5.63 -6.17 0.18
N LEU A 143 6.54 -6.14 1.15
CA LEU A 143 7.71 -7.02 1.17
C LEU A 143 7.42 -8.24 2.03
N ASP A 144 6.72 -8.02 3.15
CA ASP A 144 6.18 -9.05 4.04
C ASP A 144 5.09 -8.41 4.95
N GLN A 145 4.65 -9.15 5.98
CA GLN A 145 3.60 -8.72 6.91
C GLN A 145 3.95 -7.47 7.74
N LYS A 146 5.24 -7.13 7.87
CA LYS A 146 5.71 -6.00 8.68
C LYS A 146 6.42 -4.94 7.85
N ARG A 147 6.74 -5.20 6.58
CA ARG A 147 7.54 -4.30 5.76
C ARG A 147 6.90 -4.04 4.41
N PHE A 148 7.04 -2.80 3.97
CA PHE A 148 6.71 -2.42 2.61
C PHE A 148 7.67 -1.36 2.08
N GLN A 149 7.77 -1.26 0.77
CA GLN A 149 8.62 -0.31 0.07
C GLN A 149 7.77 0.74 -0.65
N ILE A 150 8.19 2.00 -0.62
CA ILE A 150 7.66 3.09 -1.44
C ILE A 150 8.75 3.51 -2.41
N VAL A 151 8.49 3.35 -3.71
CA VAL A 151 9.36 3.86 -4.77
C VAL A 151 8.59 4.89 -5.57
N VAL A 152 9.13 6.11 -5.68
CA VAL A 152 8.64 7.13 -6.61
C VAL A 152 9.66 7.28 -7.72
N THR A 153 9.21 7.15 -8.97
CA THR A 153 10.02 7.42 -10.16
C THR A 153 9.51 8.65 -10.87
N ASP A 154 10.43 9.55 -11.21
CA ASP A 154 10.14 10.81 -11.89
C ASP A 154 11.14 11.02 -13.03
N ARG A 155 10.79 11.89 -13.98
CA ARG A 155 11.68 12.32 -15.06
C ARG A 155 12.45 13.56 -14.62
N ILE A 156 13.78 13.48 -14.58
CA ILE A 156 14.60 14.61 -14.12
C ILE A 156 15.03 15.47 -15.30
N GLY A 157 14.37 16.61 -15.48
CA GLY A 157 14.50 17.50 -16.64
C GLY A 157 13.55 17.09 -17.76
N ALA A 158 13.12 18.04 -18.60
CA ALA A 158 12.07 17.82 -19.62
C ALA A 158 12.33 16.61 -20.55
N ASN A 159 13.60 16.27 -20.80
CA ASN A 159 14.02 15.13 -21.62
C ASN A 159 15.00 14.19 -20.89
N GLY A 160 15.09 14.28 -19.56
CA GLY A 160 16.05 13.47 -18.83
C GLY A 160 15.58 12.02 -18.59
N PRO A 161 16.44 11.20 -17.99
CA PRO A 161 16.10 9.84 -17.66
C PRO A 161 15.03 9.78 -16.56
N VAL A 162 14.15 8.78 -16.64
CA VAL A 162 13.29 8.40 -15.52
C VAL A 162 14.16 7.72 -14.45
N ARG A 163 14.09 8.21 -13.22
CA ARG A 163 14.89 7.72 -12.09
C ARG A 163 14.05 7.67 -10.83
N ALA A 164 14.44 6.82 -9.87
CA ALA A 164 13.85 6.85 -8.55
C ALA A 164 14.19 8.18 -7.86
N THR A 165 13.18 8.97 -7.54
CA THR A 165 13.28 10.18 -6.72
C THR A 165 12.98 9.90 -5.25
N THR A 166 12.40 8.75 -4.95
CA THR A 166 12.20 8.23 -3.60
C THR A 166 12.34 6.72 -3.65
N ASP A 167 13.06 6.17 -2.69
CA ASP A 167 13.09 4.75 -2.38
C ASP A 167 13.18 4.61 -0.87
N LEU A 168 12.07 4.22 -0.24
CA LEU A 168 11.94 4.06 1.20
C LEU A 168 11.49 2.65 1.53
N THR A 169 12.17 1.99 2.46
CA THR A 169 11.67 0.78 3.10
C THR A 169 11.14 1.13 4.48
N LEU A 170 9.88 0.75 4.75
CA LEU A 170 9.19 0.98 6.00
C LEU A 170 9.04 -0.35 6.75
N THR A 171 9.23 -0.31 8.06
CA THR A 171 9.09 -1.43 8.99
C THR A 171 8.14 -1.05 10.12
N ARG A 172 7.10 -1.87 10.28
CA ARG A 172 6.11 -1.78 11.34
C ARG A 172 6.80 -1.84 12.70
N GLN A 173 6.39 -0.95 13.61
CA GLN A 173 6.87 -0.92 14.99
C GLN A 173 6.03 -1.81 15.91
#